data_AF-A0A9D4SPS7-F1
#
_entry.id   AF-A0A9D4SPS7-F1
#
_cell.length_a   1.000
_cell.length_b   1.000
_cell.length_c   1.000
_cell.angle_alpha   90.00
_cell.angle_beta   90.00
_cell.angle_gamma   90.00
#
_symmetry.space_group_name_H-M   'P 1'
#
loop_
_entity.id
_entity.type
_entity.pdbx_description
1 polymer ?
#
loop_
_entity_poly.entity_id
_entity_poly.type
_entity_poly.pdbx_seq_one_letter_code
_entity_poly.pdbx_strand_id
1 'polypeptide(L)'
;MDNQAGASKGIGAMPAKDVPAACLLRIKRDIADFNADPPPGIFIAPEENDVTNINAIVMGAKGTPLEGGFFHFYVQCTDRYPLQPPKVRCMTTDAGRVQFNEHIYSSGHICLSTLNTFGATWSPAQSLSSVLISIQSLLCDVHKFQDKAASDRFESILQHEMIRVAVCDTVEACLQENSPFAQTLKDAVLKKFTEFYDKYESVVKSRLHLTGTQMNDPARFNAGTYQFEKLLTMLQGLKQKVAEKNEAAAAKADT
;
A
#
# COMPACT_ATOMS: atom_id res chain seq x y z
N MET A 1 27.74 29.19 10.07
CA MET A 1 27.45 27.78 10.38
C MET A 1 26.38 27.35 9.39
N ASP A 2 26.87 26.86 8.25
CA ASP A 2 26.07 26.58 7.06
C ASP A 2 25.18 25.36 7.29
N ASN A 3 23.87 25.59 7.16
CA ASN A 3 22.86 24.55 7.24
C ASN A 3 22.60 24.03 5.82
N GLN A 4 23.29 22.95 5.43
CA GLN A 4 22.97 22.23 4.20
C GLN A 4 21.72 21.38 4.43
N ALA A 5 20.58 21.89 3.95
CA ALA A 5 19.38 21.11 3.72
C ALA A 5 19.69 20.00 2.71
N GLY A 6 19.71 18.75 3.20
CA GLY A 6 19.76 17.56 2.36
C GLY A 6 18.46 17.46 1.56
N ALA A 7 18.48 17.95 0.31
CA ALA A 7 17.42 17.72 -0.64
C ALA A 7 17.19 16.21 -0.80
N SER A 8 15.98 15.74 -0.51
CA SER A 8 15.58 14.38 -0.85
C SER A 8 15.67 14.24 -2.36
N LYS A 9 16.71 13.55 -2.85
CA LYS A 9 16.72 13.09 -4.23
C LYS A 9 15.53 12.14 -4.39
N GLY A 10 14.47 12.62 -5.03
CA GLY A 10 13.39 11.78 -5.51
C GLY A 10 13.99 10.64 -6.32
N ILE A 11 13.36 9.48 -6.28
CA ILE A 11 13.67 8.38 -7.20
C ILE A 11 13.29 8.90 -8.58
N GLY A 12 14.23 9.56 -9.26
CA GLY A 12 14.08 9.90 -10.66
C GLY A 12 14.00 8.59 -11.42
N ALA A 13 12.91 8.39 -12.15
CA ALA A 13 12.79 7.27 -13.09
C ALA A 13 14.01 7.31 -14.02
N MET A 14 14.84 6.26 -13.99
CA MET A 14 15.86 6.09 -15.02
C MET A 14 15.15 5.68 -16.31
N PRO A 15 15.56 6.19 -17.47
CA PRO A 15 14.98 5.74 -18.73
C PRO A 15 15.29 4.25 -18.94
N ALA A 16 14.28 3.46 -19.31
CA ALA A 16 14.34 2.01 -19.57
C ALA A 16 15.42 1.53 -20.56
N LYS A 17 16.14 2.45 -21.22
CA LYS A 17 17.01 2.22 -22.38
C LYS A 17 18.37 1.59 -22.04
N ASP A 18 18.72 1.51 -20.75
CA ASP A 18 20.05 1.05 -20.30
C ASP A 18 20.02 -0.25 -19.49
N VAL A 19 18.87 -0.93 -19.37
CA VAL A 19 18.74 -2.16 -18.58
C VAL A 19 19.25 -3.37 -19.38
N PRO A 20 20.19 -4.18 -18.85
CA PRO A 20 20.70 -5.35 -19.57
C PRO A 20 19.60 -6.35 -19.94
N ALA A 21 19.71 -6.96 -21.12
CA ALA A 21 18.71 -7.92 -21.62
C ALA A 21 18.46 -9.09 -20.65
N ALA A 22 19.51 -9.59 -19.98
CA ALA A 22 19.39 -10.63 -18.97
C ALA A 22 18.56 -10.19 -17.75
N CYS A 23 18.69 -8.93 -17.33
CA CYS A 23 17.89 -8.33 -16.26
C CYS A 23 16.42 -8.23 -16.69
N LEU A 24 16.14 -7.74 -17.90
CA LEU A 24 14.78 -7.67 -18.44
C LEU A 24 14.12 -9.06 -18.55
N LEU A 25 14.85 -10.07 -19.01
CA LEU A 25 14.36 -11.45 -19.06
C LEU A 25 14.01 -11.97 -17.66
N ARG A 26 14.85 -11.67 -16.65
CA ARG A 26 14.56 -12.03 -15.26
C ARG A 26 13.29 -11.33 -14.76
N ILE A 27 13.16 -10.03 -14.98
CA ILE A 27 12.00 -9.24 -14.52
C ILE A 27 10.71 -9.79 -15.14
N LYS A 28 10.71 -10.04 -16.46
CA LYS A 28 9.56 -10.62 -17.16
C LYS A 28 9.19 -12.00 -16.63
N ARG A 29 10.19 -12.83 -16.29
CA ARG A 29 9.96 -14.14 -15.67
C ARG A 29 9.32 -13.99 -14.29
N ASP A 30 9.85 -13.13 -13.43
CA ASP A 30 9.28 -12.89 -12.10
C ASP A 30 7.83 -12.38 -12.16
N ILE A 31 7.51 -11.52 -13.13
CA ILE A 31 6.13 -11.06 -13.37
C ILE A 31 5.24 -12.22 -13.85
N ALA A 32 5.75 -13.05 -14.77
CA ALA A 32 5.01 -14.22 -15.28
C ALA A 32 4.75 -15.24 -14.17
N ASP A 33 5.76 -15.54 -13.35
CA ASP A 33 5.66 -16.45 -12.22
C ASP A 33 4.68 -15.90 -11.16
N PHE A 34 4.73 -14.59 -10.87
CA PHE A 34 3.74 -13.94 -10.01
C PHE A 34 2.32 -14.08 -10.55
N ASN A 35 2.11 -13.85 -11.85
CA ASN A 35 0.78 -13.93 -12.45
C ASN A 35 0.26 -15.38 -12.54
N ALA A 36 1.16 -16.36 -12.63
CA ALA A 36 0.80 -17.78 -12.64
C ALA A 36 0.35 -18.26 -11.25
N ASP A 37 0.96 -17.76 -10.18
CA ASP A 37 0.61 -18.08 -8.79
C ASP A 37 0.67 -16.82 -7.90
N PRO A 38 -0.34 -15.93 -7.99
CA PRO A 38 -0.33 -14.66 -7.28
C PRO A 38 -0.52 -14.88 -5.78
N PRO A 39 0.36 -14.35 -4.91
CA PRO A 39 0.18 -14.44 -3.47
C PRO A 39 -1.15 -13.82 -3.02
N PRO A 40 -1.85 -14.42 -2.03
CA PRO A 40 -3.13 -13.91 -1.58
C PRO A 40 -3.09 -12.45 -1.10
N GLY A 41 -3.96 -11.62 -1.66
CA GLY A 41 -4.07 -10.21 -1.29
C GLY A 41 -2.92 -9.33 -1.79
N ILE A 42 -2.13 -9.82 -2.76
CA ILE A 42 -1.10 -9.03 -3.43
C ILE A 42 -1.44 -8.92 -4.91
N PHE A 43 -1.39 -7.72 -5.45
CA PHE A 43 -1.66 -7.43 -6.86
C PHE A 43 -0.52 -6.59 -7.43
N ILE A 44 -0.12 -6.83 -8.67
CA ILE A 44 0.90 -6.04 -9.36
C ILE A 44 0.42 -5.57 -10.72
N ALA A 45 0.93 -4.43 -11.17
CA ALA A 45 0.89 -3.99 -12.55
C ALA A 45 2.23 -3.34 -12.92
N PRO A 46 3.00 -3.95 -13.84
CA PRO A 46 4.12 -3.29 -14.48
C PRO A 46 3.67 -2.05 -15.24
N GLU A 47 4.49 -1.00 -15.31
CA GLU A 47 4.19 0.17 -16.14
C GLU A 47 4.26 -0.19 -17.63
N GLU A 48 3.34 0.37 -18.42
CA GLU A 48 3.23 0.07 -19.86
C GLU A 48 4.51 0.42 -20.64
N ASN A 49 5.15 1.52 -20.26
CA ASN A 49 6.34 2.04 -20.94
C ASN A 49 7.65 1.44 -20.39
N ASP A 50 7.65 0.92 -19.17
CA ASP A 50 8.84 0.41 -18.50
C ASP A 50 8.50 -0.69 -17.49
N VAL A 51 8.63 -1.94 -17.93
CA VAL A 51 8.36 -3.12 -17.09
C VAL A 51 9.30 -3.26 -15.89
N THR A 52 10.36 -2.44 -15.80
CA THR A 52 11.22 -2.41 -14.62
C THR A 52 10.60 -1.65 -13.45
N ASN A 53 9.60 -0.81 -13.72
CA ASN A 53 8.79 -0.14 -12.73
C ASN A 53 7.46 -0.88 -12.58
N ILE A 54 7.10 -1.21 -11.34
CA ILE A 54 5.94 -2.04 -11.03
C ILE A 54 5.19 -1.39 -9.86
N ASN A 55 3.90 -1.14 -10.08
CA ASN A 55 2.98 -0.74 -9.02
C ASN A 55 2.43 -2.00 -8.37
N ALA A 56 2.48 -2.07 -7.04
CA ALA A 56 1.94 -3.19 -6.27
C ALA A 56 0.92 -2.69 -5.25
N ILE A 57 -0.18 -3.42 -5.09
CA ILE A 57 -1.12 -3.27 -3.98
C ILE A 57 -0.96 -4.49 -3.08
N VAL A 58 -0.57 -4.26 -1.83
CA VAL A 58 -0.49 -5.29 -0.79
C VAL A 58 -1.61 -5.04 0.20
N MET A 59 -2.51 -6.00 0.37
CA MET A 59 -3.59 -5.90 1.35
C MET A 59 -3.08 -6.23 2.75
N GLY A 60 -3.54 -5.46 3.75
CA GLY A 60 -3.31 -5.80 5.15
C GLY A 60 -3.99 -7.11 5.53
N ALA A 61 -3.29 -7.95 6.28
CA ALA A 61 -3.71 -9.32 6.53
C ALA A 61 -4.81 -9.45 7.59
N LYS A 62 -5.47 -10.61 7.59
CA LYS A 62 -6.56 -10.94 8.50
C LYS A 62 -6.11 -10.94 9.97
N GLY A 63 -6.95 -10.40 10.85
CA GLY A 63 -6.71 -10.39 12.30
C GLY A 63 -5.76 -9.28 12.77
N THR A 64 -5.49 -8.30 11.91
CA THR A 64 -4.62 -7.15 12.18
C THR A 64 -5.45 -5.86 12.10
N PRO A 65 -5.04 -4.75 12.74
CA PRO A 65 -5.72 -3.46 12.55
C PRO A 65 -5.69 -2.95 11.11
N LEU A 66 -4.78 -3.48 10.28
CA LEU A 66 -4.63 -3.07 8.89
C LEU A 66 -5.46 -3.92 7.93
N GLU A 67 -6.24 -4.89 8.44
CA GLU A 67 -7.00 -5.82 7.60
C GLU A 67 -7.90 -5.12 6.59
N GLY A 68 -7.74 -5.48 5.31
CA GLY A 68 -8.49 -4.92 4.19
C GLY A 68 -7.88 -3.64 3.60
N GLY A 69 -6.96 -2.96 4.28
CA GLY A 69 -6.31 -1.77 3.75
C GLY A 69 -5.50 -2.05 2.47
N PHE A 70 -5.57 -1.16 1.48
CA PHE A 70 -4.82 -1.25 0.23
C PHE A 70 -3.54 -0.40 0.32
N PHE A 71 -2.40 -1.06 0.52
CA PHE A 71 -1.10 -0.39 0.62
C PHE A 71 -0.40 -0.41 -0.74
N HIS A 72 -0.18 0.76 -1.32
CA HIS A 72 0.50 0.96 -2.59
C HIS A 72 2.01 1.01 -2.39
N PHE A 73 2.71 0.14 -3.11
CA PHE A 73 4.16 0.10 -3.20
C PHE A 73 4.59 0.34 -4.63
N TYR A 74 5.59 1.21 -4.80
CA TYR A 74 6.30 1.38 -6.05
C TYR A 74 7.59 0.58 -6.01
N VAL A 75 7.76 -0.35 -6.96
CA VAL A 75 8.91 -1.24 -7.08
C VAL A 75 9.68 -0.90 -8.34
N GLN A 76 11.00 -0.74 -8.22
CA GLN A 76 11.91 -0.50 -9.34
C GLN A 76 13.02 -1.56 -9.35
N CYS A 77 12.97 -2.45 -10.34
CA CYS A 77 14.06 -3.38 -10.64
C CYS A 77 15.18 -2.64 -11.37
N THR A 78 16.35 -2.50 -10.75
CA THR A 78 17.47 -1.75 -11.36
C THR A 78 18.17 -2.55 -12.46
N ASP A 79 19.09 -1.90 -13.17
CA ASP A 79 20.05 -2.51 -14.10
C ASP A 79 20.94 -3.60 -13.47
N ARG A 80 20.92 -3.73 -12.14
CA ARG A 80 21.63 -4.77 -11.38
C ARG A 80 20.73 -5.89 -10.90
N TYR A 81 19.43 -5.88 -11.18
CA TYR A 81 18.52 -6.95 -10.78
C TYR A 81 18.76 -8.23 -11.59
N PRO A 82 18.83 -9.44 -10.98
CA PRO A 82 18.58 -9.77 -9.58
C PRO A 82 19.86 -9.86 -8.72
N LEU A 83 21.02 -9.40 -9.21
CA LEU A 83 22.25 -9.37 -8.41
C LEU A 83 22.13 -8.42 -7.21
N GLN A 84 21.36 -7.34 -7.36
CA GLN A 84 20.92 -6.46 -6.28
C GLN A 84 19.39 -6.51 -6.12
N PRO A 85 18.86 -6.25 -4.91
CA PRO A 85 17.43 -6.21 -4.70
C PRO A 85 16.77 -5.07 -5.49
N PRO A 86 15.47 -5.17 -5.77
CA PRO A 86 14.73 -4.04 -6.31
C PRO A 86 14.68 -2.91 -5.27
N LYS A 87 14.53 -1.67 -5.73
CA LYS A 87 14.19 -0.54 -4.85
C LYS A 87 12.68 -0.54 -4.63
N VAL A 88 12.25 -0.38 -3.39
CA VAL A 88 10.82 -0.35 -3.05
C VAL A 88 10.52 0.88 -2.20
N ARG A 89 9.38 1.52 -2.47
CA ARG A 89 8.86 2.64 -1.69
C ARG A 89 7.38 2.43 -1.37
N CYS A 90 6.99 2.66 -0.12
CA CYS A 90 5.59 2.78 0.26
C CYS A 90 5.07 4.15 -0.17
N MET A 91 3.95 4.17 -0.88
CA MET A 91 3.29 5.37 -1.38
C MET A 91 2.08 5.77 -0.52
N THR A 92 1.51 4.82 0.22
CA THR A 92 0.39 5.03 1.15
C THR A 92 0.89 5.64 2.47
N THR A 93 1.37 6.89 2.43
CA THR A 93 1.90 7.62 3.61
C THR A 93 1.26 8.98 3.82
N ASP A 94 0.23 9.33 3.03
CA ASP A 94 -0.46 10.62 3.08
C ASP A 94 0.52 11.81 2.99
N ALA A 95 1.41 11.77 1.99
CA ALA A 95 2.50 12.74 1.81
C ALA A 95 3.41 12.89 3.04
N GLY A 96 3.69 11.79 3.74
CA GLY A 96 4.57 11.77 4.91
C GLY A 96 3.91 12.08 6.25
N ARG A 97 2.57 12.16 6.29
CA ARG A 97 1.81 12.39 7.54
C ARG A 97 1.49 11.13 8.31
N VAL A 98 1.50 9.97 7.65
CA VAL A 98 1.03 8.71 8.23
C VAL A 98 2.12 7.65 8.18
N GLN A 99 2.25 6.92 9.28
CA GLN A 99 3.10 5.75 9.38
C GLN A 99 2.34 4.60 10.08
N PHE A 100 2.24 3.49 9.36
CA PHE A 100 1.46 2.30 9.77
C PHE A 100 2.28 1.24 10.49
N ASN A 101 3.59 1.21 10.26
CA ASN A 101 4.49 0.20 10.79
C ASN A 101 5.86 0.82 11.12
N GLU A 102 6.55 0.32 12.15
CA GLU A 102 7.86 0.83 12.56
C GLU A 102 8.97 0.62 11.50
N HIS A 103 8.78 -0.33 10.60
CA HIS A 103 9.70 -0.61 9.49
C HIS A 103 9.30 0.07 8.17
N ILE A 104 8.15 0.74 8.11
CA ILE A 104 7.69 1.49 6.93
C ILE A 104 7.52 2.95 7.34
N TYR A 105 8.55 3.75 7.11
CA TYR A 105 8.60 5.14 7.52
C TYR A 105 7.60 5.99 6.73
N SER A 106 7.17 7.10 7.32
CA SER A 106 6.31 8.07 6.63
C SER A 106 6.93 8.63 5.34
N SER A 107 8.26 8.63 5.21
CA SER A 107 8.98 8.97 3.97
C SER A 107 8.80 7.96 2.82
N GLY A 108 8.15 6.83 3.11
CA GLY A 108 7.99 5.68 2.22
C GLY A 108 9.16 4.70 2.25
N HIS A 109 10.22 4.98 3.01
CA HIS A 109 11.35 4.06 3.15
C HIS A 109 10.94 2.80 3.91
N ILE A 110 11.47 1.64 3.50
CA ILE A 110 11.16 0.33 4.09
C ILE A 110 12.44 -0.29 4.61
N CYS A 111 12.48 -0.62 5.90
CA CYS A 111 13.55 -1.40 6.54
C CYS A 111 13.24 -2.89 6.42
N LEU A 112 13.89 -3.58 5.51
CA LEU A 112 13.67 -5.00 5.27
C LEU A 112 14.97 -5.67 4.80
N SER A 113 15.27 -6.82 5.38
CA SER A 113 16.53 -7.54 5.12
C SER A 113 16.64 -8.08 3.70
N THR A 114 15.50 -8.41 3.08
CA THR A 114 15.42 -8.83 1.67
C THR A 114 15.61 -7.68 0.70
N LEU A 115 15.53 -6.43 1.17
CA LEU A 115 15.86 -5.22 0.41
C LEU A 115 17.26 -4.66 0.73
N ASN A 116 18.01 -5.34 1.61
CA ASN A 116 19.30 -4.88 2.17
C ASN A 116 19.23 -3.49 2.85
N THR A 117 18.04 -3.06 3.28
CA THR A 117 17.86 -1.78 3.99
C THR A 117 17.94 -1.94 5.51
N PHE A 118 17.78 -3.16 6.02
CA PHE A 118 17.96 -3.50 7.44
C PHE A 118 18.50 -4.93 7.59
N GLY A 119 19.82 -5.08 7.74
CA GLY A 119 20.49 -6.36 7.55
C GLY A 119 20.53 -6.76 6.06
N ALA A 120 21.58 -7.45 5.62
CA ALA A 120 21.72 -7.83 4.22
C ALA A 120 21.50 -9.33 4.04
N THR A 121 20.38 -9.71 3.42
CA THR A 121 20.05 -11.13 3.14
C THR A 121 19.59 -11.37 1.71
N TRP A 122 19.55 -10.32 0.87
CA TRP A 122 19.20 -10.47 -0.54
C TRP A 122 20.11 -11.49 -1.22
N SER A 123 19.50 -12.36 -2.01
CA SER A 123 20.22 -13.22 -2.94
C SER A 123 19.43 -13.30 -4.26
N PRO A 124 20.08 -13.55 -5.41
CA PRO A 124 19.40 -13.70 -6.70
C PRO A 124 18.37 -14.83 -6.78
N ALA A 125 18.31 -15.69 -5.76
CA ALA A 125 17.30 -16.73 -5.62
C ALA A 125 15.93 -16.16 -5.20
N GLN A 126 15.91 -14.99 -4.55
CA GLN A 126 14.68 -14.31 -4.20
C GLN A 126 14.00 -13.72 -5.44
N SER A 127 12.68 -13.49 -5.35
CA SER A 127 11.84 -13.01 -6.44
C SER A 127 11.05 -11.77 -6.05
N LEU A 128 10.39 -11.14 -7.02
CA LEU A 128 9.41 -10.09 -6.76
C LEU A 128 8.33 -10.56 -5.75
N SER A 129 7.82 -11.78 -5.92
CA SER A 129 6.82 -12.36 -5.01
C SER A 129 7.36 -12.49 -3.59
N SER A 130 8.57 -13.01 -3.39
CA SER A 130 9.12 -13.18 -2.04
C SER A 130 9.36 -11.85 -1.33
N VAL A 131 9.73 -10.79 -2.08
CA VAL A 131 9.85 -9.43 -1.54
C VAL A 131 8.50 -8.89 -1.10
N LEU A 132 7.47 -8.98 -1.96
CA LEU A 132 6.13 -8.47 -1.64
C LEU A 132 5.45 -9.25 -0.49
N ILE A 133 5.65 -10.56 -0.42
CA ILE A 133 5.22 -11.39 0.73
C ILE A 133 5.93 -10.93 2.00
N SER A 134 7.23 -10.65 1.94
CA SER A 134 7.97 -10.15 3.10
C SER A 134 7.45 -8.80 3.57
N ILE A 135 7.08 -7.91 2.66
CA ILE A 135 6.43 -6.62 2.96
C ILE A 135 5.05 -6.84 3.58
N GLN A 136 4.24 -7.77 3.05
CA GLN A 136 2.95 -8.12 3.63
C GLN A 136 3.10 -8.60 5.09
N SER A 137 4.12 -9.41 5.37
CA SER A 137 4.44 -9.84 6.74
C SER A 137 4.77 -8.68 7.67
N LEU A 138 5.47 -7.63 7.21
CA LEU A 138 5.67 -6.42 8.01
C LEU A 138 4.35 -5.74 8.35
N LEU A 139 3.42 -5.65 7.41
CA LEU A 139 2.07 -5.12 7.67
C LEU A 139 1.27 -5.99 8.66
N CYS A 140 1.64 -7.26 8.84
CA CYS A 140 1.00 -8.14 9.82
C CYS A 140 1.50 -7.88 11.25
N ASP A 141 2.76 -7.53 11.41
CA ASP A 141 3.43 -7.37 12.70
C ASP A 141 3.40 -5.91 13.14
N VAL A 142 2.21 -5.46 13.53
CA VAL A 142 2.05 -4.12 14.11
C VAL A 142 2.52 -4.10 15.56
N HIS A 143 3.16 -2.98 15.95
CA HIS A 143 3.70 -2.81 17.29
C HIS A 143 2.63 -3.02 18.38
N LYS A 144 2.96 -3.80 19.41
CA LYS A 144 2.12 -4.01 20.60
C LYS A 144 2.84 -3.48 21.82
N PHE A 145 2.19 -2.55 22.52
CA PHE A 145 2.70 -1.97 23.75
C PHE A 145 2.42 -2.90 24.94
N GLN A 146 3.32 -2.88 25.93
CA GLN A 146 3.11 -3.60 27.19
C GLN A 146 1.83 -3.14 27.91
N ASP A 147 1.53 -1.84 27.86
CA ASP A 147 0.27 -1.31 28.36
C ASP A 147 -0.88 -1.63 27.38
N LYS A 148 -1.90 -2.36 27.85
CA LYS A 148 -3.05 -2.74 27.03
C LYS A 148 -3.80 -1.51 26.52
N ALA A 149 -3.98 -0.49 27.35
CA ALA A 149 -4.71 0.70 26.93
C ALA A 149 -3.97 1.47 25.83
N ALA A 150 -2.63 1.52 25.87
CA ALA A 150 -1.81 2.05 24.78
C ALA A 150 -1.95 1.21 23.51
N SER A 151 -1.94 -0.11 23.61
CA SER A 151 -2.18 -1.00 22.45
C SER A 151 -3.57 -0.79 21.84
N ASP A 152 -4.63 -0.74 22.64
CA ASP A 152 -6.00 -0.51 22.16
C ASP A 152 -6.15 0.87 21.48
N ARG A 153 -5.48 1.91 22.02
CA ARG A 153 -5.42 3.24 21.41
C ARG A 153 -4.68 3.22 20.07
N PHE A 154 -3.50 2.59 20.03
CA PHE A 154 -2.72 2.48 18.80
C PHE A 154 -3.48 1.72 17.71
N GLU A 155 -4.16 0.63 18.07
CA GLU A 155 -5.02 -0.11 17.15
C GLU A 155 -6.13 0.77 16.56
N SER A 156 -6.77 1.59 17.39
CA SER A 156 -7.82 2.51 16.96
C SER A 156 -7.30 3.60 16.01
N ILE A 157 -6.09 4.10 16.24
CA ILE A 157 -5.40 5.06 15.36
C ILE A 157 -5.08 4.40 14.03
N LEU A 158 -4.48 3.20 14.04
CA LEU A 158 -4.16 2.46 12.82
C LEU A 158 -5.41 2.16 11.99
N GLN A 159 -6.50 1.72 12.62
CA GLN A 159 -7.77 1.45 11.91
C GLN A 159 -8.36 2.73 11.30
N HIS A 160 -8.29 3.86 12.01
CA HIS A 160 -8.73 5.14 11.47
C HIS A 160 -7.91 5.54 10.24
N GLU A 161 -6.58 5.58 10.38
CA GLU A 161 -5.68 6.00 9.31
C GLU A 161 -5.69 5.02 8.14
N MET A 162 -5.88 3.71 8.40
CA MET A 162 -5.98 2.69 7.37
C MET A 162 -7.25 2.90 6.54
N ILE A 163 -8.40 3.09 7.18
CA ILE A 163 -9.65 3.34 6.46
C ILE A 163 -9.57 4.67 5.69
N ARG A 164 -8.96 5.71 6.29
CA ARG A 164 -8.81 7.01 5.63
C ARG A 164 -7.90 6.92 4.40
N VAL A 165 -6.67 6.45 4.58
CA VAL A 165 -5.60 6.57 3.57
C VAL A 165 -5.46 5.31 2.73
N ALA A 166 -5.41 4.14 3.36
CA ALA A 166 -5.23 2.89 2.64
C ALA A 166 -6.54 2.38 2.00
N VAL A 167 -7.71 2.84 2.44
CA VAL A 167 -8.99 2.47 1.81
C VAL A 167 -9.57 3.64 1.02
N CYS A 168 -10.04 4.70 1.68
CA CYS A 168 -10.79 5.76 1.01
C CYS A 168 -9.97 6.46 -0.06
N ASP A 169 -8.76 6.94 0.25
CA ASP A 169 -7.93 7.66 -0.73
C ASP A 169 -7.54 6.74 -1.92
N THR A 170 -7.27 5.45 -1.64
CA THR A 170 -6.90 4.49 -2.69
C THR A 170 -8.08 4.14 -3.61
N VAL A 171 -9.27 3.93 -3.03
CA VAL A 171 -10.50 3.67 -3.81
C VAL A 171 -10.89 4.91 -4.61
N GLU A 172 -10.79 6.10 -4.02
CA GLU A 172 -11.02 7.35 -4.73
C GLU A 172 -10.05 7.52 -5.91
N ALA A 173 -8.76 7.25 -5.70
CA ALA A 173 -7.78 7.25 -6.77
C ALA A 173 -8.12 6.23 -7.87
N CYS A 174 -8.66 5.05 -7.56
CA CYS A 174 -9.08 4.06 -8.56
C CYS A 174 -10.33 4.48 -9.36
N LEU A 175 -11.18 5.33 -8.78
CA LEU A 175 -12.37 5.85 -9.44
C LEU A 175 -12.06 7.00 -10.40
N GLN A 176 -10.96 7.73 -10.18
CA GLN A 176 -10.56 8.84 -11.04
C GLN A 176 -10.06 8.37 -12.42
N GLU A 177 -10.34 9.16 -13.45
CA GLU A 177 -9.84 8.91 -14.82
C GLU A 177 -8.32 9.01 -14.88
N ASN A 178 -7.75 10.08 -14.29
CA ASN A 178 -6.31 10.36 -14.25
C ASN A 178 -5.55 9.62 -13.14
N SER A 179 -6.06 8.46 -12.72
CA SER A 179 -5.41 7.63 -11.70
C SER A 179 -4.02 7.17 -12.13
N PRO A 180 -3.05 7.07 -11.21
CA PRO A 180 -1.75 6.46 -11.49
C PRO A 180 -1.82 4.92 -11.61
N PHE A 181 -2.94 4.29 -11.24
CA PHE A 181 -3.07 2.84 -11.28
C PHE A 181 -3.47 2.32 -12.66
N ALA A 182 -2.81 1.25 -13.11
CA ALA A 182 -3.28 0.48 -14.26
C ALA A 182 -4.68 -0.10 -14.01
N GLN A 183 -5.43 -0.34 -15.09
CA GLN A 183 -6.82 -0.80 -14.99
C GLN A 183 -6.95 -2.11 -14.19
N THR A 184 -6.01 -3.04 -14.34
CA THR A 184 -5.98 -4.31 -13.58
C THR A 184 -5.90 -4.11 -12.06
N LEU A 185 -5.12 -3.14 -11.59
CA LEU A 185 -5.05 -2.80 -10.17
C LEU A 185 -6.33 -2.11 -9.71
N LYS A 186 -6.89 -1.19 -10.51
CA LYS A 186 -8.17 -0.55 -10.20
C LYS A 186 -9.25 -1.59 -9.99
N ASP A 187 -9.40 -2.53 -10.92
CA ASP A 187 -10.44 -3.56 -10.85
C ASP A 187 -10.27 -4.46 -9.62
N ALA A 188 -9.02 -4.85 -9.30
CA ALA A 188 -8.72 -5.63 -8.10
C ALA A 188 -9.08 -4.88 -6.81
N VAL A 189 -8.69 -3.61 -6.70
CA VAL A 189 -8.98 -2.76 -5.53
C VAL A 189 -10.48 -2.56 -5.38
N LEU A 190 -11.19 -2.17 -6.44
CA LEU A 190 -12.63 -1.89 -6.37
C LEU A 190 -13.43 -3.14 -6.03
N LYS A 191 -13.07 -4.30 -6.61
CA LYS A 191 -13.68 -5.58 -6.24
C LYS A 191 -13.47 -5.91 -4.77
N LYS A 192 -12.23 -5.82 -4.29
CA LYS A 192 -11.90 -6.10 -2.88
C LYS A 192 -12.53 -5.11 -1.92
N PHE A 193 -12.68 -3.85 -2.33
CA PHE A 193 -13.37 -2.85 -1.53
C PHE A 193 -14.84 -3.24 -1.29
N THR A 194 -15.55 -3.70 -2.33
CA THR A 194 -16.92 -4.21 -2.18
C THR A 194 -16.98 -5.44 -1.26
N GLU A 195 -16.05 -6.38 -1.40
CA GLU A 195 -15.98 -7.58 -0.54
C GLU A 195 -15.77 -7.25 0.95
N PHE A 196 -14.98 -6.21 1.26
CA PHE A 196 -14.65 -5.82 2.63
C PHE A 196 -15.53 -4.70 3.20
N TYR A 197 -16.47 -4.13 2.42
CA TYR A 197 -17.20 -2.93 2.78
C TYR A 197 -17.87 -3.01 4.16
N ASP A 198 -18.60 -4.10 4.43
CA ASP A 198 -19.37 -4.26 5.67
C ASP A 198 -18.45 -4.28 6.90
N LYS A 199 -17.21 -4.76 6.73
CA LYS A 199 -16.20 -4.72 7.79
C LYS A 199 -15.73 -3.30 8.06
N TYR A 200 -15.43 -2.51 7.03
CA TYR A 200 -15.06 -1.10 7.20
C TYR A 200 -16.18 -0.34 7.91
N GLU A 201 -17.43 -0.53 7.45
CA GLU A 201 -18.58 0.14 8.03
C GLU A 201 -18.79 -0.24 9.49
N SER A 202 -18.64 -1.53 9.83
CA SER A 202 -18.73 -2.01 11.22
C SER A 202 -17.66 -1.39 12.12
N VAL A 203 -16.41 -1.30 11.65
CA VAL A 203 -15.28 -0.72 12.42
C VAL A 203 -15.53 0.76 12.70
N VAL A 204 -15.99 1.51 11.70
CA VAL A 204 -16.30 2.94 11.82
C VAL A 204 -17.49 3.16 12.76
N LYS A 205 -18.60 2.42 12.57
CA LYS A 205 -19.81 2.54 13.40
C LYS A 205 -19.53 2.26 14.87
N SER A 206 -18.71 1.26 15.19
CA SER A 206 -18.38 0.94 16.58
C SER A 206 -17.49 1.99 17.27
N ARG A 207 -16.89 2.91 16.51
CA ARG A 207 -15.94 3.93 16.99
C ARG A 207 -16.41 5.37 16.80
N LEU A 208 -17.68 5.58 16.43
CA LEU A 208 -18.25 6.93 16.28
C LEU A 208 -18.07 7.81 17.52
N HIS A 209 -18.12 7.21 18.72
CA HIS A 209 -17.91 7.89 20.00
C HIS A 209 -16.52 8.54 20.16
N LEU A 210 -15.52 8.15 19.35
CA LEU A 210 -14.20 8.75 19.35
C LEU A 210 -14.12 10.02 18.49
N THR A 211 -15.11 10.29 17.63
CA THR A 211 -15.09 11.43 16.70
C THR A 211 -14.85 12.74 17.44
N GLY A 212 -13.91 13.55 16.94
CA GLY A 212 -13.50 14.82 17.52
C GLY A 212 -12.46 14.71 18.65
N THR A 213 -12.19 13.51 19.17
CA THR A 213 -11.15 13.30 20.19
C THR A 213 -9.75 13.22 19.57
N GLN A 214 -8.71 13.56 20.33
CA GLN A 214 -7.32 13.55 19.87
C GLN A 214 -6.75 12.13 19.78
N MET A 215 -6.00 11.88 18.70
CA MET A 215 -5.18 10.68 18.53
C MET A 215 -3.92 10.81 19.38
N ASN A 216 -4.01 10.39 20.64
CA ASN A 216 -2.87 10.32 21.54
C ASN A 216 -1.99 9.10 21.19
N ASP A 217 -1.25 9.19 20.07
CA ASP A 217 -0.45 8.10 19.52
C ASP A 217 0.73 7.73 20.44
N PRO A 218 0.74 6.53 21.05
CA PRO A 218 1.86 6.08 21.87
C PRO A 218 3.16 5.89 21.06
N ALA A 219 3.07 5.56 19.76
CA ALA A 219 4.24 5.45 18.88
C ALA A 219 4.72 6.81 18.36
N ARG A 220 3.90 7.86 18.50
CA ARG A 220 4.14 9.22 17.99
C ARG A 220 4.35 9.27 16.47
N PHE A 221 3.75 8.33 15.75
CA PHE A 221 3.80 8.26 14.29
C PHE A 221 2.76 9.16 13.65
N ASN A 222 1.58 9.25 14.27
CA ASN A 222 0.40 9.89 13.72
C ASN A 222 -0.12 10.95 14.70
N ALA A 223 -0.70 12.02 14.17
CA ALA A 223 -1.28 13.11 14.95
C ALA A 223 -2.58 13.58 14.31
N GLY A 224 -3.48 14.15 15.11
CA GLY A 224 -4.75 14.68 14.64
C GLY A 224 -5.91 14.24 15.52
N THR A 225 -7.12 14.34 14.97
CA THR A 225 -8.36 13.95 15.65
C THR A 225 -9.07 12.86 14.87
N TYR A 226 -9.79 11.99 15.56
CA TYR A 226 -10.62 10.98 14.92
C TYR A 226 -11.78 11.65 14.17
N GLN A 227 -12.04 11.17 12.95
CA GLN A 227 -13.06 11.68 12.03
C GLN A 227 -13.98 10.54 11.55
N PHE A 228 -14.36 9.61 12.43
CA PHE A 228 -15.15 8.42 12.06
C PHE A 228 -16.50 8.77 11.40
N GLU A 229 -17.18 9.84 11.81
CA GLU A 229 -18.41 10.30 11.12
C GLU A 229 -18.16 10.72 9.66
N LYS A 230 -17.04 11.41 9.42
CA LYS A 230 -16.62 11.78 8.06
C LYS A 230 -16.23 10.55 7.25
N LEU A 231 -15.49 9.61 7.86
CA LEU A 231 -15.12 8.35 7.21
C LEU A 231 -16.35 7.51 6.85
N LEU A 232 -17.39 7.49 7.69
CA LEU A 232 -18.65 6.80 7.38
C LEU A 232 -19.30 7.38 6.12
N THR A 233 -19.42 8.72 6.07
CA THR A 233 -19.96 9.44 4.91
C THR A 233 -19.13 9.16 3.65
N MET A 234 -17.80 9.19 3.76
CA MET A 234 -16.89 8.90 2.65
C MET A 234 -17.06 7.46 2.14
N LEU A 235 -17.06 6.46 3.03
CA LEU A 235 -17.25 5.06 2.65
C LEU A 235 -18.57 4.85 1.92
N GLN A 236 -19.67 5.40 2.43
CA GLN A 236 -20.99 5.29 1.81
C GLN A 236 -21.00 5.92 0.41
N GLY A 237 -20.42 7.11 0.25
CA GLY A 237 -20.29 7.75 -1.05
C GLY A 237 -19.41 6.95 -2.03
N LEU A 238 -18.31 6.37 -1.55
CA LEU A 238 -17.46 5.51 -2.37
C LEU A 238 -18.19 4.21 -2.78
N LYS A 239 -18.96 3.59 -1.89
CA LYS A 239 -19.78 2.41 -2.21
C LYS A 239 -20.72 2.68 -3.37
N GLN A 240 -21.42 3.83 -3.32
CA GLN A 240 -22.33 4.24 -4.38
C GLN A 240 -21.58 4.43 -5.70
N LYS A 241 -20.48 5.20 -5.72
CA LYS A 241 -19.69 5.43 -6.93
C LYS A 241 -19.14 4.13 -7.54
N VAL A 242 -18.72 3.19 -6.70
CA VAL A 242 -18.26 1.87 -7.16
C VAL A 242 -19.40 1.06 -7.77
N ALA A 243 -20.58 1.07 -7.16
CA ALA A 243 -21.76 0.41 -7.72
C ALA A 243 -22.15 0.98 -9.09
N GLU A 244 -22.23 2.32 -9.21
CA GLU A 244 -22.53 3.02 -10.47
C GLU A 244 -21.51 2.67 -11.58
N LYS A 245 -20.21 2.61 -11.24
CA LYS A 245 -19.17 2.21 -12.18
C LYS A 245 -19.33 0.77 -12.65
N ASN A 246 -19.65 -0.15 -11.73
CA ASN A 246 -19.84 -1.57 -12.05
C ASN A 246 -21.08 -1.79 -12.94
N GLU A 247 -22.18 -1.08 -12.66
CA GLU A 247 -23.39 -1.11 -13.49
C GLU A 247 -23.13 -0.57 -14.90
N ALA A 248 -22.41 0.55 -15.01
CA ALA A 248 -22.03 1.12 -16.30
C ALA A 248 -21.09 0.21 -17.11
N ALA A 249 -20.23 -0.55 -16.44
CA ALA A 249 -19.38 -1.54 -17.09
C ALA A 249 -20.17 -2.76 -17.58
N ALA A 250 -21.14 -3.24 -16.80
CA ALA A 250 -22.04 -4.34 -17.19
C ALA A 250 -22.89 -3.97 -18.41
N ALA A 251 -23.49 -2.79 -18.43
CA ALA A 251 -24.31 -2.32 -19.55
C ALA A 251 -23.53 -2.24 -20.88
N LYS A 252 -22.23 -1.91 -20.83
CA LYS A 252 -21.34 -1.89 -22.01
C LYS A 252 -20.91 -3.27 -22.49
N ALA A 253 -20.98 -4.30 -21.65
CA ALA A 253 -20.65 -5.67 -22.05
C ALA A 253 -21.81 -6.37 -22.77
N ASP A 254 -23.05 -5.89 -22.56
CA ASP A 254 -24.27 -6.42 -23.15
C ASP A 254 -24.67 -5.73 -24.49
N THR A 255 -23.85 -4.82 -25.00
CA THR A 255 -24.04 -4.08 -26.27
C THR A 255 -22.97 -4.42 -27.30
#